data_AF-A0AAD8EHM5-F1
#
_entry.id   AF-A0AAD8EHM5-F1
#
_cell.length_a   1.000
_cell.length_b   1.000
_cell.length_c   1.000
_cell.angle_alpha   90.00
_cell.angle_beta   90.00
_cell.angle_gamma   90.00
#
_symmetry.space_group_name_H-M   'P 1'
#
loop_
_entity.id
_entity.type
_entity.pdbx_description
1 polymer ?
#
loop_
_entity_poly.entity_id
_entity_poly.type
_entity_poly.pdbx_seq_one_letter_code
_entity_poly.pdbx_strand_id
1 'polypeptide(L)'
;MFVYDTQRCQKEEDDPHEAILYFHPGWVSDQQRLALCGQLMGTAHFYKTVFGSPRIIALNSGKFVMRHYGRYILTMGTDRNIPDWVLEHRADTMNHLIQFYHKDLETICLSVGSDNLQFTKKLNQMFETYIPILPYAANMFGNIPVIRLPKSASNIFLEATQILQSLRIKSGVLGGIVLFQNKVVTSQLSSTLTKRLVSSDPCRIKSPAEPVSLSFHLPVGVQLLQVYVENKEFYKLQRMSVDTRSFIENVVNKKSAQRKEK
;
A
#
# COMPACT_ATOMS: atom_id res chain seq x y z
N MET A 1 17.97 -0.55 1.38
CA MET A 1 16.85 -1.32 0.77
C MET A 1 17.22 -1.63 -0.66
N PHE A 2 16.98 -2.85 -1.14
CA PHE A 2 17.23 -3.20 -2.54
C PHE A 2 16.19 -4.22 -3.04
N VAL A 3 16.03 -4.27 -4.37
CA VAL A 3 15.24 -5.29 -5.07
C VAL A 3 16.18 -6.16 -5.88
N TYR A 4 16.07 -7.48 -5.69
CA TYR A 4 16.89 -8.49 -6.35
C TYR A 4 16.03 -9.40 -7.22
N ASP A 5 16.52 -9.76 -8.39
CA ASP A 5 15.89 -10.66 -9.34
C ASP A 5 16.56 -12.03 -9.32
N THR A 6 15.82 -13.03 -8.86
CA THR A 6 16.34 -14.40 -8.69
C THR A 6 16.56 -15.16 -10.00
N GLN A 7 16.09 -14.63 -11.13
CA GLN A 7 16.24 -15.28 -12.44
C GLN A 7 17.46 -14.83 -13.24
N ARG A 8 18.14 -13.75 -12.83
CA ARG A 8 19.22 -13.12 -13.63
C ARG A 8 20.62 -13.64 -13.36
N CYS A 9 20.85 -14.23 -12.18
CA CYS A 9 22.17 -14.69 -11.75
C CYS A 9 22.05 -16.16 -11.31
N GLN A 10 21.84 -17.05 -12.27
CA GLN A 10 21.66 -18.49 -12.02
C GLN A 10 22.93 -19.30 -12.35
N LYS A 11 23.73 -18.82 -13.29
CA LYS A 11 24.99 -19.44 -13.70
C LYS A 11 26.17 -18.66 -13.14
N GLU A 12 27.33 -19.32 -13.12
CA GLU A 12 28.59 -18.72 -12.65
C GLU A 12 29.10 -17.61 -13.60
N GLU A 13 28.75 -17.70 -14.88
CA GLU A 13 29.11 -16.69 -15.90
C GLU A 13 28.23 -15.42 -15.88
N ASP A 14 27.11 -15.43 -15.15
CA ASP A 14 26.16 -14.32 -15.12
C ASP A 14 26.72 -13.14 -14.30
N ASP A 15 26.51 -11.91 -14.78
CA ASP A 15 26.94 -10.72 -14.04
C ASP A 15 25.99 -10.46 -12.84
N PRO A 16 26.48 -10.49 -11.59
CA PRO A 16 25.65 -10.26 -10.41
C PRO A 16 25.06 -8.84 -10.36
N HIS A 17 25.60 -7.88 -11.11
CA HIS A 17 25.00 -6.54 -11.20
C HIS A 17 23.62 -6.56 -11.86
N GLU A 18 23.40 -7.43 -12.86
CA GLU A 18 22.12 -7.49 -13.57
C GLU A 18 20.96 -7.96 -12.68
N ALA A 19 21.27 -8.68 -11.61
CA ALA A 19 20.27 -9.14 -10.65
C ALA A 19 19.81 -8.05 -9.68
N ILE A 20 20.52 -6.92 -9.55
CA ILE A 20 20.16 -5.82 -8.65
C ILE A 20 19.36 -4.76 -9.42
N LEU A 21 18.04 -4.76 -9.22
CA LEU A 21 17.14 -3.85 -9.96
C LEU A 21 16.99 -2.48 -9.31
N TYR A 22 17.17 -2.39 -8.00
CA TYR A 22 17.04 -1.15 -7.25
C TYR A 22 17.92 -1.20 -6.01
N PHE A 23 18.59 -0.10 -5.66
CA PHE A 23 19.37 0.00 -4.42
C PHE A 23 19.27 1.41 -3.82
N HIS A 24 18.97 1.46 -2.52
CA HIS A 24 18.97 2.68 -1.71
C HIS A 24 19.72 2.45 -0.39
N PRO A 25 20.59 3.39 0.02
CA PRO A 25 20.79 4.71 -0.58
C PRO A 25 21.75 4.72 -1.79
N GLY A 26 21.58 5.71 -2.67
CA GLY A 26 22.29 5.79 -3.96
C GLY A 26 23.78 6.16 -3.86
N TRP A 27 24.28 6.58 -2.70
CA TRP A 27 25.68 6.94 -2.49
C TRP A 27 26.62 5.75 -2.17
N VAL A 28 26.07 4.55 -1.98
CA VAL A 28 26.87 3.33 -1.74
C VAL A 28 27.55 2.91 -3.05
N SER A 29 28.83 2.52 -3.00
CA SER A 29 29.58 2.09 -4.18
C SER A 29 29.11 0.73 -4.71
N ASP A 30 29.28 0.48 -6.01
CA ASP A 30 28.78 -0.76 -6.63
C ASP A 30 29.43 -2.02 -6.05
N GLN A 31 30.72 -1.97 -5.73
CA GLN A 31 31.40 -3.08 -5.04
C GLN A 31 30.76 -3.41 -3.69
N GLN A 32 30.38 -2.38 -2.91
CA GLN A 32 29.72 -2.58 -1.62
C GLN A 32 28.30 -3.13 -1.81
N ARG A 33 27.57 -2.67 -2.83
CA ARG A 33 26.24 -3.18 -3.17
C ARG A 33 26.28 -4.65 -3.51
N LEU A 34 27.18 -5.05 -4.41
CA LEU A 34 27.37 -6.44 -4.80
C LEU A 34 27.75 -7.32 -3.61
N ALA A 35 28.73 -6.91 -2.82
CA ALA A 35 29.18 -7.68 -1.66
C ALA A 35 28.04 -7.92 -0.68
N LEU A 36 27.24 -6.87 -0.38
CA LEU A 36 26.11 -6.98 0.53
C LEU A 36 24.99 -7.87 -0.04
N CYS A 37 24.59 -7.65 -1.29
CA CYS A 37 23.55 -8.45 -1.94
C CYS A 37 23.96 -9.92 -2.04
N GLY A 38 25.20 -10.21 -2.45
CA GLY A 38 25.74 -11.56 -2.53
C GLY A 38 25.79 -12.27 -1.17
N GLN A 39 26.28 -11.60 -0.12
CA GLN A 39 26.28 -12.13 1.24
C GLN A 39 24.86 -12.48 1.71
N LEU A 40 23.90 -11.58 1.48
CA LEU A 40 22.51 -11.80 1.91
C LEU A 40 21.82 -12.90 1.12
N MET A 41 21.92 -12.90 -0.22
CA MET A 41 21.28 -13.94 -1.04
C MET A 41 21.90 -15.31 -0.78
N GLY A 42 23.23 -15.41 -0.68
CA GLY A 42 23.92 -16.67 -0.36
C GLY A 42 23.55 -17.20 1.02
N THR A 43 23.53 -16.33 2.03
CA THR A 43 23.10 -16.69 3.39
C THR A 43 21.63 -17.14 3.40
N ALA A 44 20.74 -16.35 2.81
CA ALA A 44 19.32 -16.68 2.75
C ALA A 44 19.05 -18.01 2.02
N HIS A 45 19.78 -18.26 0.93
CA HIS A 45 19.68 -19.51 0.17
C HIS A 45 20.14 -20.70 1.01
N PHE A 46 21.30 -20.61 1.66
CA PHE A 46 21.79 -21.66 2.56
C PHE A 46 20.79 -21.98 3.67
N TYR A 47 20.31 -20.95 4.39
CA TYR A 47 19.33 -21.16 5.46
C TYR A 47 18.05 -21.79 4.94
N LYS A 48 17.50 -21.30 3.83
CA LYS A 48 16.28 -21.84 3.22
C LYS A 48 16.41 -23.33 2.90
N THR A 49 17.57 -23.77 2.43
CA THR A 49 17.84 -25.17 2.06
C THR A 49 18.05 -26.08 3.29
N VAL A 50 18.72 -25.59 4.33
CA VAL A 50 19.15 -26.43 5.48
C VAL A 50 18.20 -26.34 6.68
N PHE A 51 17.69 -25.15 7.00
CA PHE A 51 16.97 -24.86 8.25
C PHE A 51 15.59 -24.23 8.05
N GLY A 52 15.32 -23.67 6.88
CA GLY A 52 14.11 -22.89 6.57
C GLY A 52 14.38 -21.39 6.37
N SER A 53 13.37 -20.65 5.92
CA SER A 53 13.51 -19.24 5.57
C SER A 53 13.72 -18.36 6.83
N PRO A 54 14.84 -17.64 6.94
CA PRO A 54 15.10 -16.79 8.09
C PRO A 54 14.18 -15.56 8.08
N ARG A 55 13.68 -15.16 9.26
CA ARG A 55 12.90 -13.92 9.40
C ARG A 55 13.76 -12.67 9.29
N ILE A 56 14.92 -12.69 9.95
CA ILE A 56 15.89 -11.60 10.01
C ILE A 56 17.29 -12.19 9.82
N ILE A 57 18.11 -11.53 9.02
CA ILE A 57 19.52 -11.83 8.85
C ILE A 57 20.31 -10.66 9.45
N ALA A 58 21.12 -10.94 10.48
CA ALA A 58 21.99 -9.95 11.10
C ALA A 58 23.42 -10.15 10.60
N LEU A 59 23.95 -9.15 9.90
CA LEU A 59 25.35 -9.09 9.48
C LEU A 59 26.09 -8.04 10.33
N ASN A 60 27.42 -8.00 10.23
CA ASN A 60 28.20 -6.94 10.88
C ASN A 60 27.81 -5.54 10.36
N SER A 61 27.32 -5.45 9.12
CA SER A 61 26.88 -4.23 8.45
C SER A 61 25.47 -3.75 8.83
N GLY A 62 24.64 -4.59 9.46
CA GLY A 62 23.26 -4.24 9.77
C GLY A 62 22.32 -5.44 9.91
N LYS A 63 21.04 -5.16 10.11
CA LYS A 63 19.97 -6.17 10.19
C LYS A 63 19.06 -6.06 8.97
N PHE A 64 18.69 -7.20 8.43
CA PHE A 64 18.00 -7.29 7.14
C PHE A 64 16.77 -8.19 7.22
N VAL A 65 15.69 -7.74 6.59
CA VAL A 65 14.44 -8.48 6.41
C VAL A 65 14.16 -8.60 4.92
N MET A 66 13.74 -9.80 4.50
CA MET A 66 13.45 -10.13 3.10
C MET A 66 11.95 -10.38 2.92
N ARG A 67 11.39 -9.89 1.82
CA ARG A 67 10.01 -10.14 1.38
C ARG A 67 10.04 -10.63 -0.07
N HIS A 68 9.42 -11.78 -0.31
CA HIS A 68 9.41 -12.44 -1.62
C HIS A 68 8.16 -12.03 -2.41
N TYR A 69 8.35 -11.64 -3.66
CA TYR A 69 7.33 -11.34 -4.66
C TYR A 69 7.59 -12.20 -5.89
N GLY A 70 7.30 -13.50 -5.76
CA GLY A 70 7.64 -14.51 -6.76
C GLY A 70 9.13 -14.49 -7.08
N ARG A 71 9.52 -14.10 -8.31
CA ARG A 71 10.94 -14.02 -8.72
C ARG A 71 11.72 -12.87 -8.07
N TYR A 72 11.04 -11.85 -7.55
CA TYR A 72 11.69 -10.68 -6.97
C TYR A 72 11.79 -10.79 -5.45
N ILE A 73 12.91 -10.31 -4.91
CA ILE A 73 13.14 -10.22 -3.47
C ILE A 73 13.36 -8.78 -3.09
N LEU A 74 12.48 -8.24 -2.24
CA LEU A 74 12.67 -6.94 -1.61
C LEU A 74 13.40 -7.14 -0.28
N THR A 75 14.56 -6.52 -0.13
CA THR A 75 15.33 -6.56 1.11
C THR A 75 15.37 -5.17 1.74
N MET A 76 14.93 -5.07 2.99
CA MET A 76 15.07 -3.87 3.81
C MET A 76 16.12 -4.08 4.88
N GLY A 77 16.99 -3.08 5.04
CA GLY A 77 18.09 -3.10 5.99
C GLY A 77 17.99 -1.93 6.95
N THR A 78 18.50 -2.11 8.16
CA THR A 78 18.65 -1.04 9.15
C THR A 78 19.92 -1.25 9.98
N ASP A 79 20.25 -0.24 10.78
CA ASP A 79 21.38 -0.27 11.71
C ASP A 79 21.18 -1.34 12.80
N ARG A 80 22.28 -1.86 13.34
CA ARG A 80 22.26 -2.91 14.36
C ARG A 80 21.53 -2.49 15.65
N ASN A 81 21.54 -1.19 15.95
CA ASN A 81 20.95 -0.63 17.17
C ASN A 81 19.42 -0.55 17.12
N ILE A 82 18.81 -0.64 15.93
CA ILE A 82 17.36 -0.56 15.77
C ILE A 82 16.73 -1.91 16.14
N PRO A 83 15.72 -1.97 17.03
CA PRO A 83 15.08 -3.23 17.41
C PRO A 83 14.48 -3.99 16.22
N ASP A 84 14.52 -5.32 16.29
CA ASP A 84 14.07 -6.25 15.23
C ASP A 84 12.61 -6.00 14.82
N TRP A 85 11.74 -5.75 15.80
CA TRP A 85 10.33 -5.47 15.56
C TRP A 85 10.11 -4.19 14.74
N VAL A 86 10.98 -3.18 14.86
CA VAL A 86 10.87 -1.92 14.08
C VAL A 86 11.20 -2.21 12.62
N LEU A 87 12.23 -3.02 12.38
CA LEU A 87 12.62 -3.43 11.04
C LEU A 87 11.52 -4.26 10.37
N GLU A 88 10.98 -5.24 11.08
CA GLU A 88 9.84 -6.05 10.59
C GLU A 88 8.63 -5.17 10.29
N HIS A 89 8.27 -4.26 11.19
CA HIS A 89 7.11 -3.39 10.98
C HIS A 89 7.27 -2.45 9.78
N ARG A 90 8.47 -1.88 9.58
CA ARG A 90 8.80 -1.09 8.38
C ARG A 90 8.70 -1.96 7.13
N ALA A 91 9.17 -3.21 7.23
CA ALA A 91 9.14 -4.14 6.12
C ALA A 91 7.71 -4.53 5.71
N ASP A 92 6.87 -4.78 6.70
CA ASP A 92 5.46 -5.06 6.49
C ASP A 92 4.75 -3.85 5.93
N THR A 93 5.00 -2.64 6.45
CA THR A 93 4.39 -1.41 5.93
C THR A 93 4.72 -1.21 4.45
N MET A 94 5.99 -1.38 4.05
CA MET A 94 6.38 -1.33 2.64
C MET A 94 5.66 -2.40 1.82
N ASN A 95 5.58 -3.62 2.34
CA ASN A 95 4.89 -4.72 1.67
C ASN A 95 3.40 -4.42 1.45
N HIS A 96 2.71 -3.89 2.45
CA HIS A 96 1.31 -3.49 2.33
C HIS A 96 1.11 -2.33 1.35
N LEU A 97 2.04 -1.37 1.26
CA LEU A 97 1.97 -0.26 0.29
C LEU A 97 2.09 -0.79 -1.15
N ILE A 98 3.07 -1.66 -1.41
CA ILE A 98 3.24 -2.29 -2.72
C ILE A 98 2.01 -3.11 -3.08
N GLN A 99 1.53 -3.96 -2.16
CA GLN A 99 0.33 -4.76 -2.41
C GLN A 99 -0.91 -3.89 -2.66
N PHE A 100 -1.08 -2.80 -1.91
CA PHE A 100 -2.24 -1.93 -2.01
C PHE A 100 -2.28 -1.13 -3.31
N TYR A 101 -1.14 -0.63 -3.81
CA TYR A 101 -1.10 0.19 -5.03
C TYR A 101 -0.76 -0.57 -6.30
N HIS A 102 -0.05 -1.68 -6.18
CA HIS A 102 0.57 -2.37 -7.31
C HIS A 102 0.34 -3.87 -7.33
N LYS A 103 -0.34 -4.44 -6.33
CA LYS A 103 -0.57 -5.89 -6.12
C LYS A 103 0.71 -6.66 -5.77
N ASP A 104 1.69 -6.68 -6.66
CA ASP A 104 3.00 -7.32 -6.47
C ASP A 104 4.02 -6.73 -7.47
N LEU A 105 5.31 -7.05 -7.29
CA LEU A 105 6.36 -6.57 -8.20
C LEU A 105 6.30 -7.24 -9.58
N GLU A 106 5.73 -8.44 -9.69
CA GLU A 106 5.56 -9.14 -10.98
C GLU A 106 4.53 -8.45 -11.87
N THR A 107 3.42 -8.00 -11.30
CA THR A 107 2.37 -7.24 -11.99
C THR A 107 2.91 -5.91 -12.51
N ILE A 108 3.78 -5.24 -11.75
CA ILE A 108 4.46 -4.02 -12.23
C ILE A 108 5.39 -4.34 -13.40
N CYS A 109 6.18 -5.42 -13.32
CA CYS A 109 7.04 -5.81 -14.44
C CYS A 109 6.20 -6.13 -15.69
N LEU A 110 5.07 -6.81 -15.52
CA LEU A 110 4.13 -7.11 -16.61
C LEU A 110 3.51 -5.84 -17.20
N SER A 111 3.16 -4.83 -16.38
CA SER A 111 2.54 -3.59 -16.85
C SER A 111 3.51 -2.69 -17.61
N VAL A 112 4.80 -2.72 -17.26
CA VAL A 112 5.86 -1.93 -17.90
C VAL A 112 6.40 -2.62 -19.18
N GLY A 113 6.28 -3.94 -19.27
CA GLY A 113 6.76 -4.74 -20.40
C GLY A 113 8.18 -5.28 -20.19
N SER A 114 8.72 -5.95 -21.22
CA SER A 114 10.01 -6.68 -21.14
C SER A 114 11.26 -5.79 -21.00
N ASP A 115 11.11 -4.47 -20.95
CA ASP A 115 12.22 -3.54 -20.81
C ASP A 115 12.59 -3.31 -19.33
N ASN A 116 13.71 -3.91 -18.92
CA ASN A 116 14.26 -3.79 -17.57
C ASN A 116 14.51 -2.34 -17.16
N LEU A 117 14.94 -1.48 -18.09
CA LEU A 117 15.30 -0.10 -17.74
C LEU A 117 14.05 0.67 -17.28
N GLN A 118 12.92 0.45 -17.95
CA GLN A 118 11.65 1.05 -17.58
C GLN A 118 11.16 0.50 -16.24
N PHE A 119 11.34 -0.80 -15.99
CA PHE A 119 10.97 -1.40 -14.71
C PHE A 119 11.79 -0.78 -13.56
N THR A 120 13.11 -0.68 -13.72
CA THR A 120 14.00 -0.01 -12.75
C THR A 120 13.61 1.45 -12.53
N LYS A 121 13.29 2.20 -13.59
CA LYS A 121 12.80 3.58 -13.46
C LYS A 121 11.50 3.66 -12.66
N LYS A 122 10.56 2.74 -12.91
CA LYS A 122 9.29 2.67 -12.17
C LYS A 122 9.51 2.34 -10.69
N LEU A 123 10.41 1.41 -10.38
CA LEU A 123 10.80 1.08 -9.00
C LEU A 123 11.39 2.31 -8.30
N ASN A 124 12.28 3.06 -8.96
CA ASN A 124 12.86 4.28 -8.40
C ASN A 124 11.76 5.31 -8.06
N GLN A 125 10.86 5.61 -9.00
CA GLN A 125 9.75 6.55 -8.78
C GLN A 125 8.85 6.13 -7.60
N MET A 126 8.55 4.83 -7.51
CA MET A 126 7.73 4.27 -6.45
C MET A 126 8.42 4.38 -5.08
N PHE A 127 9.68 3.95 -4.97
CA PHE A 127 10.40 3.96 -3.70
C PHE A 127 10.82 5.36 -3.24
N GLU A 128 11.08 6.30 -4.15
CA GLU A 128 11.22 7.73 -3.81
C GLU A 128 9.98 8.26 -3.06
N THR A 129 8.80 7.74 -3.41
CA THR A 129 7.54 8.12 -2.75
C THR A 129 7.36 7.40 -1.41
N TYR A 130 7.67 6.11 -1.34
CA TYR A 130 7.38 5.29 -0.15
C TYR A 130 8.42 5.42 0.97
N ILE A 131 9.70 5.57 0.66
CA ILE A 131 10.76 5.65 1.67
C ILE A 131 10.52 6.79 2.67
N PRO A 132 10.17 8.02 2.26
CA PRO A 132 9.88 9.11 3.19
C PRO A 132 8.66 8.84 4.08
N ILE A 133 7.71 8.03 3.63
CA ILE A 133 6.48 7.71 4.36
C ILE A 133 6.75 6.65 5.44
N LEU A 134 7.71 5.74 5.22
CA LEU A 134 7.98 4.61 6.12
C LEU A 134 8.22 5.01 7.58
N PRO A 135 9.02 6.03 7.93
CA PRO A 135 9.19 6.43 9.33
C PRO A 135 7.90 6.88 10.01
N TYR A 136 7.01 7.57 9.28
CA TYR A 136 5.74 8.08 9.81
C TYR A 136 4.65 7.00 9.87
N ALA A 137 4.60 6.14 8.85
CA ALA A 137 3.69 5.00 8.80
C ALA A 137 4.09 3.89 9.77
N ALA A 138 5.38 3.82 10.16
CA ALA A 138 5.91 2.89 11.15
C ALA A 138 5.55 3.23 12.61
N ASN A 139 4.76 4.28 12.86
CA ASN A 139 4.08 4.41 14.14
C ASN A 139 3.09 3.24 14.29
N MET A 140 3.55 2.17 14.93
CA MET A 140 2.75 0.97 15.26
C MET A 140 1.48 1.33 16.02
N PHE A 141 1.58 2.29 16.93
CA PHE A 141 0.46 2.86 17.71
C PHE A 141 -0.17 4.09 17.05
N GLY A 142 0.20 4.37 15.80
CA GLY A 142 -0.35 5.45 15.01
C GLY A 142 -1.84 5.21 14.82
N ASN A 143 -2.63 5.77 15.73
CA ASN A 143 -4.05 5.97 15.56
C ASN A 143 -4.24 6.66 14.21
N ILE A 144 -5.23 6.20 13.46
CA ILE A 144 -5.75 6.96 12.33
C ILE A 144 -5.99 8.37 12.87
N PRO A 145 -5.41 9.42 12.28
CA PRO A 145 -5.53 10.77 12.83
C PRO A 145 -6.98 11.21 12.66
N VAL A 146 -7.82 10.99 13.68
CA VAL A 146 -9.23 11.37 13.67
C VAL A 146 -9.36 12.81 14.17
N ILE A 147 -10.17 13.61 13.50
CA ILE A 147 -10.50 14.96 13.97
C ILE A 147 -11.42 14.83 15.18
N ARG A 148 -10.98 15.37 16.31
CA ARG A 148 -11.84 15.57 17.47
C ARG A 148 -12.63 16.85 17.27
N LEU A 149 -13.87 16.72 16.82
CA LEU A 149 -14.77 17.86 16.65
C LEU A 149 -15.29 18.31 18.03
N PRO A 150 -15.37 19.62 18.31
CA PRO A 150 -16.03 20.13 19.50
C PRO A 150 -17.53 19.83 19.45
N LYS A 151 -18.20 19.78 20.61
CA LYS A 151 -19.65 19.48 20.69
C LYS A 151 -20.51 20.42 19.83
N SER A 152 -20.08 21.66 19.66
CA SER A 152 -20.71 22.67 18.79
C SER A 152 -20.63 22.37 17.29
N ALA A 153 -19.69 21.51 16.87
CA ALA A 153 -19.47 21.14 15.47
C ALA A 153 -20.03 19.75 15.10
N SER A 154 -20.92 19.19 15.93
CA SER A 154 -21.54 17.87 15.68
C SER A 154 -22.31 17.83 14.35
N ASN A 155 -22.83 18.97 13.90
CA ASN A 155 -23.52 19.08 12.61
C ASN A 155 -22.61 18.73 11.43
N ILE A 156 -21.33 19.12 11.47
CA ILE A 156 -20.35 18.83 10.41
C ILE A 156 -20.14 17.32 10.28
N PHE A 157 -20.05 16.61 11.41
CA PHE A 157 -19.92 15.15 11.42
C PHE A 157 -21.16 14.47 10.82
N LEU A 158 -22.35 14.97 11.17
CA LEU A 158 -23.62 14.45 10.65
C LEU A 158 -23.75 14.70 9.14
N GLU A 159 -23.46 15.91 8.68
CA GLU A 159 -23.45 16.25 7.25
C GLU A 159 -22.47 15.39 6.46
N ALA A 160 -21.22 15.25 6.93
CA ALA A 160 -20.23 14.39 6.29
C ALA A 160 -20.70 12.92 6.22
N THR A 161 -21.33 12.43 7.28
CA THR A 161 -21.89 11.07 7.32
C THR A 161 -23.07 10.91 6.35
N GLN A 162 -23.95 11.91 6.27
CA GLN A 162 -25.09 11.92 5.33
C GLN A 162 -24.62 11.96 3.87
N ILE A 163 -23.57 12.73 3.56
CA ILE A 163 -22.96 12.76 2.23
C ILE A 163 -22.46 11.37 1.85
N LEU A 164 -21.68 10.72 2.72
CA LEU A 164 -21.18 9.36 2.45
C LEU A 164 -22.31 8.34 2.32
N GLN A 165 -23.37 8.44 3.14
CA GLN A 165 -24.53 7.56 3.03
C GLN A 165 -25.27 7.74 1.71
N SER A 166 -25.45 8.99 1.27
CA SER A 166 -26.12 9.33 0.01
C SER A 166 -25.34 8.79 -1.20
N LEU A 167 -24.01 8.90 -1.17
CA LEU A 167 -23.14 8.35 -2.23
C LEU A 167 -23.19 6.82 -2.28
N ARG A 168 -23.29 6.14 -1.13
CA ARG A 168 -23.35 4.67 -1.04
C ARG A 168 -24.63 4.06 -1.64
N ILE A 169 -25.67 4.87 -1.86
CA ILE A 169 -26.90 4.43 -2.55
C ILE A 169 -26.61 4.15 -4.03
N LYS A 170 -25.62 4.83 -4.62
CA LYS A 170 -25.28 4.66 -6.03
C LYS A 170 -24.67 3.27 -6.28
N SER A 171 -25.08 2.64 -7.38
CA SER A 171 -24.50 1.36 -7.81
C SER A 171 -23.00 1.49 -8.03
N GLY A 172 -22.23 0.51 -7.57
CA GLY A 172 -20.77 0.50 -7.65
C GLY A 172 -20.03 1.18 -6.50
N VAL A 173 -20.71 1.96 -5.64
CA VAL A 173 -20.07 2.59 -4.47
C VAL A 173 -20.15 1.65 -3.27
N LEU A 174 -18.98 1.22 -2.77
CA LEU A 174 -18.88 0.34 -1.60
C LEU A 174 -18.81 1.12 -0.28
N GLY A 175 -18.17 2.28 -0.31
CA GLY A 175 -18.02 3.17 0.83
C GLY A 175 -17.13 4.35 0.49
N GLY A 176 -16.95 5.25 1.45
CA GLY A 176 -16.07 6.40 1.29
C GLY A 176 -15.50 6.91 2.60
N ILE A 177 -14.66 7.91 2.49
CA ILE A 177 -13.99 8.58 3.60
C ILE A 177 -14.00 10.08 3.36
N VAL A 178 -14.20 10.86 4.42
CA VAL A 178 -14.07 12.31 4.40
C VAL A 178 -12.85 12.69 5.24
N LEU A 179 -11.93 13.41 4.61
CA LEU A 179 -10.68 13.87 5.22
C LEU A 179 -10.67 15.40 5.27
N PHE A 180 -10.11 15.96 6.33
CA PHE A 180 -9.76 17.38 6.41
C PHE A 180 -8.32 17.48 6.93
N GLN A 181 -7.45 18.13 6.16
CA GLN A 181 -6.01 18.25 6.47
C GLN A 181 -5.34 16.90 6.80
N ASN A 182 -5.62 15.87 5.99
CA ASN A 182 -5.18 14.48 6.19
C ASN A 182 -5.58 13.84 7.54
N LYS A 183 -6.65 14.36 8.16
CA LYS A 183 -7.29 13.78 9.34
C LYS A 183 -8.69 13.31 9.00
N VAL A 184 -9.09 12.16 9.53
CA VAL A 184 -10.37 11.53 9.25
C VAL A 184 -11.48 12.24 10.02
N VAL A 185 -12.49 12.73 9.28
CA VAL A 185 -13.75 13.23 9.84
C VAL A 185 -14.69 12.06 10.06
N THR A 186 -14.91 11.26 9.00
CA THR A 186 -15.77 10.08 9.01
C THR A 186 -15.28 9.09 7.94
N SER A 187 -15.40 7.79 8.20
CA SER A 187 -15.01 6.73 7.27
C SER A 187 -16.01 5.58 7.33
N GLN A 188 -16.39 5.08 6.16
CA GLN A 188 -17.14 3.83 6.01
C GLN A 188 -16.24 2.64 5.68
N LEU A 189 -14.94 2.89 5.47
CA LEU A 189 -13.94 1.88 5.17
C LEU A 189 -13.44 1.21 6.47
N SER A 190 -12.77 0.08 6.35
CA SER A 190 -12.09 -0.52 7.49
C SER A 190 -11.01 0.42 8.03
N SER A 191 -10.60 0.20 9.28
CA SER A 191 -9.45 0.90 9.88
C SER A 191 -8.18 0.68 9.06
N THR A 192 -7.95 -0.54 8.57
CA THR A 192 -6.76 -0.89 7.79
C THR A 192 -6.71 -0.16 6.45
N LEU A 193 -7.81 -0.09 5.70
CA LEU A 193 -7.88 0.66 4.43
C LEU A 193 -7.77 2.15 4.65
N THR A 194 -8.48 2.65 5.66
CA THR A 194 -8.43 4.07 6.04
C THR A 194 -7.00 4.48 6.39
N LYS A 195 -6.29 3.67 7.19
CA LYS A 195 -4.90 3.95 7.56
C LYS A 195 -4.00 3.96 6.32
N ARG A 196 -4.14 2.97 5.44
CA ARG A 196 -3.36 2.90 4.18
C ARG A 196 -3.55 4.17 3.33
N LEU A 197 -4.79 4.61 3.11
CA LEU A 197 -5.11 5.80 2.32
C LEU A 197 -4.61 7.11 2.94
N VAL A 198 -4.72 7.25 4.26
CA VAL A 198 -4.27 8.46 4.98
C VAL A 198 -2.75 8.55 5.04
N SER A 199 -2.06 7.42 5.25
CA SER A 199 -0.59 7.38 5.30
C SER A 199 0.06 7.71 3.96
N SER A 200 -0.59 7.31 2.86
CA SER A 200 -0.12 7.58 1.49
C SER A 200 -0.41 8.99 0.98
N ASP A 201 -1.33 9.74 1.63
CA ASP A 201 -1.86 11.05 1.22
C ASP A 201 -1.87 11.24 -0.32
N PRO A 202 -2.65 10.42 -1.06
CA PRO A 202 -2.52 10.28 -2.50
C PRO A 202 -2.90 11.56 -3.27
N CYS A 203 -3.57 12.51 -2.60
CA CYS A 203 -3.97 13.79 -3.18
C CYS A 203 -2.85 14.86 -3.12
N ARG A 204 -1.84 14.68 -2.27
CA ARG A 204 -0.75 15.67 -2.07
C ARG A 204 0.62 15.10 -2.38
N ILE A 205 0.82 13.81 -2.17
CA ILE A 205 2.04 13.09 -2.53
C ILE A 205 1.88 12.65 -3.99
N LYS A 206 2.94 12.78 -4.81
CA LYS A 206 2.97 12.27 -6.19
C LYS A 206 2.34 10.87 -6.19
N SER A 207 1.18 10.73 -6.84
CA SER A 207 0.36 9.53 -6.64
C SER A 207 1.14 8.29 -7.07
N PRO A 208 1.38 7.33 -6.16
CA PRO A 208 2.09 6.11 -6.48
C PRO A 208 1.22 5.15 -7.30
N ALA A 209 -0.11 5.30 -7.24
CA ALA A 209 -1.05 4.43 -7.92
C ALA A 209 -0.96 4.59 -9.45
N GLU A 210 -1.27 3.51 -10.16
CA GLU A 210 -1.35 3.56 -11.61
C GLU A 210 -2.53 4.45 -12.06
N PRO A 211 -2.31 5.36 -13.03
CA PRO A 211 -3.39 6.15 -13.59
C PRO A 211 -4.33 5.24 -14.38
N VAL A 212 -5.63 5.40 -14.16
CA VAL A 212 -6.64 4.67 -14.93
C VAL A 212 -6.84 5.41 -16.26
N SER A 213 -6.70 4.70 -17.38
CA SER A 213 -7.03 5.24 -18.69
C SER A 213 -8.54 5.46 -18.80
N LEU A 214 -8.95 6.71 -18.95
CA LEU A 214 -10.35 7.10 -19.06
C LEU A 214 -10.67 7.60 -20.46
N SER A 215 -11.83 7.23 -20.97
CA SER A 215 -12.40 7.76 -22.22
C SER A 215 -13.06 9.14 -22.05
N PHE A 216 -13.12 9.65 -20.82
CA PHE A 216 -13.77 10.91 -20.48
C PHE A 216 -12.88 11.77 -19.57
N HIS A 217 -13.17 13.07 -19.57
CA HIS A 217 -12.45 14.05 -18.74
C HIS A 217 -13.01 14.05 -17.32
N LEU A 218 -12.12 13.98 -16.34
CA LEU A 218 -12.49 14.10 -14.93
C LEU A 218 -12.79 15.57 -14.58
N PRO A 219 -13.79 15.84 -13.72
CA PRO A 219 -14.01 17.17 -13.19
C PRO A 219 -12.80 17.71 -12.41
N VAL A 220 -12.70 19.03 -12.33
CA VAL A 220 -11.61 19.70 -11.59
C VAL A 220 -11.61 19.24 -10.12
N GLY A 221 -10.44 18.82 -9.64
CA GLY A 221 -10.25 18.33 -8.27
C GLY A 221 -10.62 16.87 -8.05
N VAL A 222 -10.97 16.11 -9.10
CA VAL A 222 -11.24 14.68 -9.02
C VAL A 222 -10.05 13.89 -9.59
N GLN A 223 -9.64 12.85 -8.87
CA GLN A 223 -8.60 11.91 -9.30
C GLN A 223 -9.12 10.49 -9.17
N LEU A 224 -8.85 9.66 -10.19
CA LEU A 224 -9.14 8.23 -10.15
C LEU A 224 -7.84 7.45 -9.90
N LEU A 225 -7.89 6.55 -8.93
CA LEU A 225 -6.76 5.74 -8.50
C LEU A 225 -7.18 4.28 -8.48
N GLN A 226 -6.37 3.43 -9.09
CA GLN A 226 -6.52 1.99 -8.94
C GLN A 226 -5.81 1.52 -7.68
N VAL A 227 -6.53 0.75 -6.84
CA VAL A 227 -6.00 0.13 -5.64
C VAL A 227 -6.46 -1.31 -5.56
N TYR A 228 -5.66 -2.15 -4.91
CA TYR A 228 -5.92 -3.56 -4.69
C TYR A 228 -6.33 -3.79 -3.24
N VAL A 229 -7.42 -4.52 -3.06
CA VAL A 229 -8.02 -4.82 -1.76
C VAL A 229 -8.18 -6.33 -1.66
N GLU A 230 -8.00 -6.87 -0.47
CA GLU A 230 -8.22 -8.30 -0.23
C GLU A 230 -9.69 -8.68 -0.46
N ASN A 231 -9.92 -9.86 -1.03
CA ASN A 231 -11.26 -10.38 -1.30
C ASN A 231 -12.17 -10.34 -0.07
N LYS A 232 -11.66 -10.74 1.10
CA LYS A 232 -12.41 -10.74 2.37
C LYS A 232 -12.91 -9.34 2.72
N GLU A 233 -12.07 -8.34 2.52
CA GLU A 233 -12.37 -6.94 2.83
C GLU A 233 -13.34 -6.34 1.80
N PHE A 234 -13.16 -6.68 0.52
CA PHE A 234 -14.09 -6.33 -0.55
C PHE A 234 -15.51 -6.86 -0.27
N TYR A 235 -15.66 -8.16 0.01
CA TYR A 235 -16.97 -8.77 0.28
C TYR A 235 -17.64 -8.18 1.52
N LYS A 236 -16.85 -7.82 2.55
CA LYS A 236 -17.37 -7.12 3.73
C LYS A 236 -17.97 -5.76 3.37
N LEU A 237 -17.24 -4.95 2.60
CA LEU A 237 -17.72 -3.64 2.15
C LEU A 237 -18.94 -3.77 1.23
N GLN A 238 -18.93 -4.76 0.34
CA GLN A 238 -20.05 -5.06 -0.54
C GLN A 238 -21.32 -5.39 0.26
N ARG A 239 -21.23 -6.31 1.23
CA ARG A 239 -22.37 -6.66 2.10
C ARG A 239 -22.90 -5.43 2.83
N MET A 240 -22.04 -4.64 3.47
CA MET A 240 -22.43 -3.41 4.16
C MET A 240 -23.13 -2.39 3.23
N SER A 241 -22.69 -2.30 1.97
CA SER A 241 -23.31 -1.42 0.98
C SER A 241 -24.70 -1.90 0.57
N VAL A 242 -24.90 -3.20 0.38
CA VAL A 242 -26.19 -3.82 0.01
C VAL A 242 -27.17 -3.70 1.16
N ASP A 243 -26.75 -4.02 2.39
CA ASP A 243 -27.59 -3.92 3.59
C ASP A 243 -28.15 -2.50 3.76
N THR A 244 -27.30 -1.49 3.51
CA THR A 244 -27.73 -0.09 3.58
C THR A 244 -28.73 0.27 2.49
N ARG A 245 -28.50 -0.17 1.25
CA ARG A 245 -29.43 0.10 0.14
C ARG A 245 -30.81 -0.51 0.43
N SER A 246 -30.84 -1.77 0.85
CA SER A 246 -32.09 -2.45 1.21
C SER A 246 -32.82 -1.75 2.37
N PHE A 247 -32.09 -1.27 3.37
CA PHE A 247 -32.70 -0.51 4.48
C PHE A 247 -33.36 0.78 3.99
N ILE A 248 -32.68 1.54 3.13
CA ILE A 248 -33.20 2.81 2.59
C ILE A 248 -34.41 2.57 1.69
N GLU A 249 -34.35 1.57 0.81
CA GLU A 249 -35.48 1.17 -0.05
C GLU A 249 -36.71 0.79 0.78
N ASN A 250 -36.52 0.01 1.86
CA ASN A 250 -37.60 -0.35 2.77
C ASN A 250 -38.22 0.88 3.47
N VAL A 251 -37.41 1.88 3.86
CA VAL A 251 -37.91 3.12 4.46
C VAL A 251 -38.69 3.96 3.44
N VAL A 252 -38.23 4.06 2.21
CA VAL A 252 -38.92 4.79 1.12
C VAL A 252 -40.24 4.11 0.77
N ASN A 253 -40.27 2.78 0.71
CA ASN A 253 -41.47 1.99 0.44
C ASN A 253 -42.51 2.13 1.56
N LYS A 254 -42.09 2.13 2.83
CA LYS A 254 -43.00 2.39 3.97
C LYS A 254 -43.59 3.81 3.95
N LYS A 255 -42.78 4.83 3.62
CA LYS A 255 -43.26 6.22 3.52
C LYS A 255 -44.22 6.46 2.36
N SER A 256 -44.03 5.76 1.23
CA SER A 256 -44.95 5.83 0.09
C SER A 256 -46.25 5.07 0.34
N ALA A 257 -46.22 3.95 1.07
CA ALA A 257 -47.42 3.25 1.53
C ALA A 257 -48.27 4.13 2.48
N GLN A 258 -47.64 4.76 3.48
CA GLN A 258 -48.34 5.66 4.42
C GLN A 258 -48.91 6.94 3.79
N ARG A 259 -48.40 7.35 2.62
CA ARG A 259 -48.94 8.48 1.85
C ARG A 259 -50.12 8.11 0.94
N LYS A 260 -50.36 6.81 0.69
CA LYS A 260 -51.51 6.34 -0.10
C LYS A 260 -52.74 6.04 0.76
N GLU A 261 -52.59 5.97 2.08
CA GLU A 261 -53.65 5.72 3.07
C GLU A 261 -54.23 7.00 3.71
N LYS A 262 -53.83 8.19 3.22
CA LYS A 262 -54.41 9.50 3.56
C LYS A 262 -54.96 10.16 2.30
#